data_AF-A0A4V1FY71-F1
#
_entry.id   AF-A0A4V1FY71-F1
#
_cell.length_a   1.000
_cell.length_b   1.000
_cell.length_c   1.000
_cell.angle_alpha   90.00
_cell.angle_beta   90.00
_cell.angle_gamma   90.00
#
_symmetry.space_group_name_H-M   'P 1'
#
loop_
_entity.id
_entity.type
_entity.pdbx_description
1 polymer ?
#
loop_
_entity_poly.entity_id
_entity_poly.type
_entity_poly.pdbx_seq_one_letter_code
_entity_poly.pdbx_strand_id
1 'polypeptide(L)'
;MSRELSEDVDADALRTDLEEIKGAMGLASEHPYWWRFWIVEGICTGIVFAVVQFWLREGFRPWIAVAFAGVIAGCELAKRRVRSNYRPPTGVPDQRRWGLAVFAGTGVLLVGLRPVFESLDATNAVRLALVSAGAVVGVGYVLMGQLLAAYDIRAVDRYAFIGGGAWIMALSAAIPYVPLLEGWEYAALGAGIALHHSGTYAVLSRY
;
A
#
# COMPACT_ATOMS: atom_id res chain seq x y z
N MET A 1 49.59 -40.69 19.99
CA MET A 1 48.71 -40.20 21.07
C MET A 1 48.03 -38.94 20.55
N SER A 2 47.03 -39.13 19.69
CA SER A 2 46.29 -38.06 18.99
C SER A 2 44.88 -38.07 19.58
N ARG A 3 44.69 -37.30 20.65
CA ARG A 3 43.45 -37.25 21.39
C ARG A 3 42.98 -35.80 21.47
N GLU A 4 41.80 -35.58 20.90
CA GLU A 4 40.82 -34.55 21.28
C GLU A 4 41.27 -33.08 21.16
N LEU A 5 41.34 -32.57 19.92
CA LEU A 5 41.20 -31.13 19.64
C LEU A 5 39.80 -30.81 19.06
N SER A 6 38.85 -31.72 19.22
CA SER A 6 37.43 -31.48 18.95
C SER A 6 36.68 -31.07 20.22
N GLU A 7 37.33 -30.27 21.07
CA GLU A 7 36.64 -29.53 22.14
C GLU A 7 35.60 -28.63 21.46
N ASP A 8 34.37 -29.13 21.48
CA ASP A 8 33.15 -28.40 21.79
C ASP A 8 32.98 -27.05 21.08
N VAL A 9 33.07 -27.08 19.75
CA VAL A 9 32.54 -26.01 18.92
C VAL A 9 31.01 -26.13 18.97
N ASP A 10 30.39 -25.38 19.88
CA ASP A 10 28.93 -25.26 19.99
C ASP A 10 28.39 -24.58 18.73
N ALA A 11 27.89 -25.42 17.82
CA ALA A 11 27.37 -25.00 16.53
C ALA A 11 26.12 -24.11 16.66
N ASP A 12 25.37 -24.22 17.76
CA ASP A 12 24.19 -23.41 18.01
C ASP A 12 24.59 -22.01 18.49
N ALA A 13 25.57 -21.91 19.39
CA ALA A 13 26.15 -20.62 19.79
C ALA A 13 26.77 -19.87 18.60
N LEU A 14 27.53 -20.58 17.75
CA LEU A 14 28.09 -19.99 16.53
C LEU A 14 27.04 -19.55 15.51
N ARG A 15 25.89 -20.22 15.45
CA ARG A 15 24.77 -19.80 14.61
C ARG A 15 24.14 -18.52 15.12
N THR A 16 23.93 -18.42 16.43
CA THR A 16 23.42 -17.21 17.08
C THR A 16 24.37 -16.04 16.86
N ASP A 17 25.68 -16.22 17.07
CA ASP A 17 26.69 -15.18 16.84
C ASP A 17 26.76 -14.79 15.35
N LEU A 18 26.63 -15.75 14.43
CA LEU A 18 26.58 -15.45 13.00
C LEU A 18 25.31 -14.71 12.58
N GLU A 19 24.16 -15.00 13.19
CA GLU A 19 22.91 -14.26 12.97
C GLU A 19 23.01 -12.84 13.54
N GLU A 20 23.60 -12.66 14.72
CA GLU A 20 23.83 -11.36 15.34
C GLU A 20 24.84 -10.53 14.53
N ILE A 21 25.93 -11.13 14.06
CA ILE A 21 26.93 -10.49 13.19
C ILE A 21 26.34 -10.18 11.81
N LYS A 22 25.55 -11.09 11.20
CA LYS A 22 24.86 -10.82 9.92
C LYS A 22 23.81 -9.72 10.08
N GLY A 23 23.13 -9.65 11.23
CA GLY A 23 22.23 -8.58 11.61
C GLY A 23 22.97 -7.25 11.76
N ALA A 24 24.08 -7.23 12.51
CA ALA A 24 24.93 -6.05 12.74
C ALA A 24 25.64 -5.55 11.46
N MET A 25 26.00 -6.45 10.55
CA MET A 25 26.61 -6.12 9.25
C MET A 25 25.57 -5.77 8.17
N GLY A 26 24.27 -5.89 8.45
CA GLY A 26 23.20 -5.68 7.46
C GLY A 26 23.21 -6.70 6.30
N LEU A 27 23.96 -7.79 6.44
CA LEU A 27 24.07 -8.89 5.45
C LEU A 27 22.92 -9.90 5.59
N ALA A 28 22.21 -9.89 6.71
CA ALA A 28 20.91 -10.53 6.85
C ALA A 28 19.85 -9.71 6.09
N SER A 29 19.88 -9.74 4.75
CA SER A 29 18.71 -9.36 3.95
C SER A 29 17.63 -10.46 4.03
N GLU A 30 17.32 -10.91 5.24
CA GLU A 30 16.37 -12.00 5.52
C GLU A 30 14.90 -11.61 5.29
N HIS A 31 14.67 -10.40 4.80
CA HIS A 31 13.33 -9.92 4.45
C HIS A 31 13.28 -9.75 2.94
N PRO A 32 12.99 -10.83 2.16
CA PRO A 32 12.81 -10.72 0.72
C PRO A 32 11.61 -9.82 0.44
N TYR A 33 11.84 -8.52 0.34
CA TYR A 33 10.75 -7.56 0.28
C TYR A 33 10.00 -7.70 -1.04
N TRP A 34 8.68 -7.60 -0.93
CA TRP A 34 7.75 -8.12 -1.91
C TRP A 34 7.50 -7.11 -3.04
N TRP A 35 8.54 -6.73 -3.79
CA TRP A 35 8.46 -5.67 -4.82
C TRP A 35 7.34 -5.91 -5.85
N ARG A 36 7.06 -7.18 -6.18
CA ARG A 36 5.93 -7.59 -7.07
C ARG A 36 4.56 -7.18 -6.55
N PHE A 37 4.40 -6.98 -5.24
CA PHE A 37 3.17 -6.43 -4.66
C PHE A 37 2.84 -5.07 -5.24
N TRP A 38 3.84 -4.20 -5.41
CA TRP A 38 3.61 -2.83 -5.85
C TRP A 38 2.98 -2.77 -7.24
N ILE A 39 3.49 -3.53 -8.22
CA ILE A 39 2.89 -3.49 -9.57
C ILE A 39 1.46 -4.04 -9.58
N VAL A 40 1.18 -5.11 -8.83
CA VAL A 40 -0.17 -5.67 -8.72
C VAL A 40 -1.10 -4.68 -8.06
N GLU A 41 -0.68 -4.08 -6.93
CA GLU A 41 -1.47 -3.08 -6.21
C GLU A 41 -1.72 -1.84 -7.08
N GLY A 42 -0.72 -1.37 -7.82
CA GLY A 42 -0.82 -0.22 -8.71
C GLY A 42 -1.84 -0.44 -9.82
N ILE A 43 -1.71 -1.54 -10.58
CA ILE A 43 -2.65 -1.90 -11.65
C ILE A 43 -4.07 -2.05 -11.08
N CYS A 44 -4.20 -2.79 -9.98
CA CYS A 44 -5.49 -3.00 -9.32
C CYS A 44 -6.14 -1.69 -8.88
N THR A 45 -5.39 -0.82 -8.22
CA THR A 45 -5.91 0.46 -7.73
C THR A 45 -6.34 1.34 -8.91
N GLY A 46 -5.51 1.44 -9.96
CA GLY A 46 -5.85 2.21 -11.15
C GLY A 46 -7.15 1.73 -11.81
N ILE A 47 -7.32 0.42 -12.00
CA ILE A 47 -8.54 -0.15 -12.59
C ILE A 47 -9.75 0.06 -11.68
N VAL A 48 -9.62 -0.20 -10.36
CA VAL A 48 -10.72 -0.01 -9.40
C VAL A 48 -11.20 1.43 -9.42
N PHE A 49 -10.30 2.41 -9.37
CA PHE A 49 -10.67 3.82 -9.38
C PHE A 49 -11.27 4.25 -10.72
N ALA A 50 -10.83 3.68 -11.85
CA ALA A 50 -11.48 3.90 -13.14
C ALA A 50 -12.92 3.38 -13.13
N VAL A 51 -13.16 2.17 -12.63
CA VAL A 51 -14.52 1.61 -12.52
C VAL A 51 -15.40 2.43 -11.57
N VAL A 52 -14.87 2.85 -10.43
CA VAL A 52 -15.57 3.76 -9.49
C VAL A 52 -15.91 5.07 -10.17
N GLN A 53 -15.01 5.64 -10.97
CA GLN A 53 -15.28 6.85 -11.74
C GLN A 53 -16.46 6.67 -12.69
N PHE A 54 -16.50 5.56 -13.44
CA PHE A 54 -17.64 5.25 -14.32
C PHE A 54 -18.95 5.08 -13.52
N TRP A 55 -18.89 4.42 -12.37
CA TRP A 55 -20.05 4.29 -11.49
C TRP A 55 -20.58 5.65 -11.01
N LEU A 56 -19.70 6.55 -10.58
CA LEU A 56 -20.09 7.89 -10.12
C LEU A 56 -20.68 8.75 -11.24
N ARG A 57 -20.20 8.59 -12.49
CA ARG A 57 -20.70 9.35 -13.65
C ARG A 57 -22.00 8.81 -14.21
N GLU A 58 -22.11 7.50 -14.37
CA GLU A 58 -23.27 6.86 -15.01
C GLU A 58 -24.35 6.41 -14.02
N GLY A 59 -24.06 6.44 -12.72
CA GLY A 59 -24.90 5.86 -11.69
C GLY A 59 -24.82 4.32 -11.65
N PHE A 60 -25.71 3.71 -10.87
CA PHE A 60 -25.76 2.26 -10.76
C PHE A 60 -26.20 1.61 -12.09
N ARG A 61 -25.33 0.76 -12.65
CA ARG A 61 -25.67 -0.14 -13.75
C ARG A 61 -25.20 -1.55 -13.41
N PRO A 62 -26.00 -2.60 -13.62
CA PRO A 62 -25.62 -3.97 -13.24
C PRO A 62 -24.28 -4.43 -13.81
N TRP A 63 -23.95 -4.04 -15.05
CA TRP A 63 -22.68 -4.40 -15.67
C TRP A 63 -21.48 -3.70 -15.00
N ILE A 64 -21.63 -2.47 -14.48
CA ILE A 64 -20.57 -1.78 -13.71
C ILE A 64 -20.38 -2.50 -12.38
N ALA A 65 -21.47 -2.95 -11.74
CA ALA A 65 -21.39 -3.76 -10.52
C ALA A 65 -20.65 -5.08 -10.74
N VAL A 66 -20.94 -5.78 -11.83
CA VAL A 66 -20.22 -7.00 -12.24
C VAL A 66 -18.75 -6.67 -12.54
N ALA A 67 -18.46 -5.59 -13.27
CA ALA A 67 -17.08 -5.17 -13.56
C ALA A 67 -16.30 -4.86 -12.27
N PHE A 68 -16.90 -4.10 -11.35
CA PHE A 68 -16.30 -3.78 -10.05
C PHE A 68 -16.01 -5.03 -9.24
N ALA A 69 -17.00 -5.92 -9.08
CA ALA A 69 -16.83 -7.18 -8.37
C ALA A 69 -15.76 -8.07 -9.02
N GLY A 70 -15.75 -8.15 -10.36
CA GLY A 70 -14.76 -8.89 -11.13
C GLY A 70 -13.34 -8.35 -10.96
N VAL A 71 -13.17 -7.03 -10.95
CA VAL A 71 -11.86 -6.38 -10.70
C VAL A 71 -11.40 -6.66 -9.27
N ILE A 72 -12.25 -6.49 -8.26
CA ILE A 72 -11.90 -6.78 -6.86
C ILE A 72 -11.51 -8.26 -6.70
N ALA A 73 -12.29 -9.19 -7.25
CA ALA A 73 -11.99 -10.61 -7.18
C ALA A 73 -10.70 -10.97 -7.91
N GLY A 74 -10.48 -10.44 -9.11
CA GLY A 74 -9.26 -10.64 -9.90
C GLY A 74 -8.03 -10.08 -9.19
N CYS A 75 -8.15 -8.92 -8.56
CA CYS A 75 -7.10 -8.30 -7.76
C CYS A 75 -6.74 -9.12 -6.53
N GLU A 76 -7.74 -9.60 -5.78
CA GLU A 76 -7.48 -10.48 -4.64
C GLU A 76 -6.84 -11.80 -5.08
N LEU A 77 -7.25 -12.37 -6.21
CA LEU A 77 -6.63 -13.57 -6.76
C LEU A 77 -5.17 -13.32 -7.16
N ALA A 78 -4.89 -12.21 -7.84
CA ALA A 78 -3.53 -11.82 -8.22
C ALA A 78 -2.65 -11.61 -6.99
N LYS A 79 -3.13 -10.88 -5.98
CA LYS A 79 -2.43 -10.68 -4.71
C LYS A 79 -2.16 -12.00 -4.01
N ARG A 80 -3.16 -12.90 -3.91
CA ARG A 80 -2.98 -14.25 -3.33
C ARG A 80 -1.91 -15.06 -4.07
N ARG A 81 -1.93 -15.04 -5.41
CA ARG A 81 -0.94 -15.75 -6.22
C ARG A 81 0.48 -15.23 -5.99
N VAL A 82 0.63 -13.92 -5.82
CA VAL A 82 1.92 -13.29 -5.58
C VAL A 82 2.38 -13.49 -4.13
N ARG A 83 1.46 -13.67 -3.17
CA ARG A 83 1.76 -14.02 -1.76
C ARG A 83 2.16 -15.47 -1.55
N SER A 84 1.77 -16.40 -2.43
CA SER A 84 1.92 -17.84 -2.17
C SER A 84 3.36 -18.28 -1.89
N ASN A 85 4.34 -17.52 -2.38
CA ASN A 85 5.77 -17.82 -2.22
C ASN A 85 6.48 -16.82 -1.29
N TYR A 86 5.74 -15.92 -0.64
CA TYR A 86 6.28 -14.92 0.28
C TYR A 86 5.98 -15.32 1.72
N ARG A 87 7.02 -15.40 2.55
CA ARG A 87 6.89 -15.57 4.00
C ARG A 87 7.12 -14.20 4.65
N PRO A 88 6.09 -13.56 5.21
CA PRO A 88 6.29 -12.30 5.92
C PRO A 88 7.19 -12.54 7.15
N PRO A 89 7.99 -11.54 7.56
CA PRO A 89 8.68 -11.57 8.83
C PRO A 89 7.70 -11.84 9.97
N THR A 90 8.15 -12.46 11.06
CA THR A 90 7.33 -12.62 12.26
C THR A 90 7.29 -11.30 13.04
N GLY A 91 6.17 -11.04 13.73
CA GLY A 91 6.02 -9.84 14.57
C GLY A 91 5.67 -8.53 13.83
N VAL A 92 5.75 -8.48 12.50
CA VAL A 92 5.32 -7.28 11.75
C VAL A 92 3.79 -7.14 11.69
N PRO A 93 3.27 -5.91 11.58
CA PRO A 93 1.84 -5.65 11.49
C PRO A 93 1.20 -6.34 10.28
N ASP A 94 0.03 -6.93 10.49
CA ASP A 94 -0.73 -7.55 9.40
C ASP A 94 -1.27 -6.48 8.44
N GLN A 95 -0.88 -6.57 7.18
CA GLN A 95 -1.27 -5.62 6.13
C GLN A 95 -2.79 -5.55 5.93
N ARG A 96 -3.52 -6.66 6.10
CA ARG A 96 -4.98 -6.67 5.93
C ARG A 96 -5.66 -5.93 7.06
N ARG A 97 -5.23 -6.15 8.31
CA ARG A 97 -5.72 -5.40 9.48
C ARG A 97 -5.39 -3.92 9.36
N TRP A 98 -4.19 -3.58 8.87
CA TRP A 98 -3.83 -2.19 8.58
C TRP A 98 -4.78 -1.56 7.54
N GLY A 99 -4.96 -2.21 6.40
CA GLY A 99 -5.86 -1.75 5.35
C GLY A 99 -7.30 -1.60 5.86
N LEU A 100 -7.79 -2.59 6.61
CA LEU A 100 -9.11 -2.55 7.24
C LEU A 100 -9.26 -1.36 8.18
N ALA A 101 -8.25 -1.08 9.02
CA ALA A 101 -8.26 0.06 9.93
C ALA A 101 -8.31 1.39 9.18
N VAL A 102 -7.51 1.54 8.11
CA VAL A 102 -7.53 2.73 7.24
C VAL A 102 -8.88 2.90 6.57
N PHE A 103 -9.45 1.84 5.97
CA PHE A 103 -10.77 1.90 5.32
C PHE A 103 -11.90 2.19 6.31
N ALA A 104 -11.86 1.59 7.50
CA ALA A 104 -12.83 1.87 8.56
C ALA A 104 -12.73 3.33 9.02
N GLY A 105 -11.51 3.84 9.24
CA GLY A 105 -11.27 5.23 9.59
C GLY A 105 -11.79 6.21 8.53
N THR A 106 -11.52 5.93 7.24
CA THR A 106 -12.07 6.69 6.13
C THR A 106 -13.60 6.64 6.12
N GLY A 107 -14.21 5.47 6.32
CA GLY A 107 -15.65 5.32 6.39
C GLY A 107 -16.28 6.15 7.53
N VAL A 108 -15.72 6.07 8.73
CA VAL A 108 -16.15 6.87 9.89
C VAL A 108 -16.04 8.37 9.61
N LEU A 109 -14.93 8.82 9.01
CA LEU A 109 -14.75 10.21 8.60
C LEU A 109 -15.84 10.66 7.63
N LEU A 110 -16.10 9.89 6.57
CA LEU A 110 -17.10 10.23 5.56
C LEU A 110 -18.52 10.24 6.15
N VAL A 111 -18.84 9.31 7.05
CA VAL A 111 -20.13 9.31 7.77
C VAL A 111 -20.24 10.54 8.68
N GLY A 112 -19.17 10.91 9.39
CA GLY A 112 -19.15 12.10 10.25
C GLY A 112 -19.29 13.42 9.47
N LEU A 113 -18.77 13.46 8.24
CA LEU A 113 -18.89 14.61 7.33
C LEU A 113 -20.21 14.68 6.58
N ARG A 114 -21.14 13.74 6.80
CA ARG A 114 -22.43 13.70 6.10
C ARG A 114 -23.19 15.04 6.11
N PRO A 115 -23.34 15.78 7.22
CA PRO A 115 -24.05 17.06 7.21
C PRO A 115 -23.38 18.10 6.31
N VAL A 116 -22.05 18.06 6.20
CA VAL A 116 -21.29 18.94 5.30
C VAL A 116 -21.57 18.55 3.84
N PHE A 117 -21.55 17.25 3.52
CA PHE A 117 -21.86 16.79 2.16
C PHE A 117 -23.27 17.18 1.72
N GLU A 118 -24.26 17.10 2.62
CA GLU A 118 -25.65 17.50 2.35
C GLU A 118 -25.80 19.02 2.08
N SER A 119 -24.83 19.83 2.51
CA SER A 119 -24.80 21.29 2.25
C SER A 119 -24.08 21.70 0.97
N LEU A 120 -23.38 20.77 0.31
CA LEU A 120 -22.59 21.02 -0.89
C LEU A 120 -23.35 20.55 -2.13
N ASP A 121 -23.04 21.15 -3.29
CA ASP A 121 -23.40 20.55 -4.57
C ASP A 121 -22.63 19.24 -4.80
N ALA A 122 -23.12 18.42 -5.73
CA ALA A 122 -22.56 17.10 -5.99
C ALA A 122 -21.06 17.14 -6.34
N THR A 123 -20.61 18.12 -7.12
CA THR A 123 -19.21 18.25 -7.53
C THR A 123 -18.32 18.54 -6.34
N ASN A 124 -18.69 19.52 -5.51
CA ASN A 124 -17.91 19.86 -4.32
C ASN A 124 -17.97 18.78 -3.24
N ALA A 125 -19.09 18.05 -3.10
CA ALA A 125 -19.18 16.90 -2.22
C ALA A 125 -18.21 15.77 -2.64
N VAL A 126 -18.13 15.47 -3.95
CA VAL A 126 -17.20 14.48 -4.52
C VAL A 126 -15.74 14.90 -4.28
N ARG A 127 -15.41 16.18 -4.53
CA ARG A 127 -14.06 16.72 -4.29
C ARG A 127 -13.68 16.64 -2.81
N LEU A 128 -14.57 17.02 -1.91
CA LEU A 128 -14.32 16.92 -0.47
C LEU A 128 -14.12 15.46 -0.04
N ALA A 129 -14.97 14.54 -0.51
CA ALA A 129 -14.82 13.12 -0.21
C ALA A 129 -13.47 12.55 -0.69
N LEU A 130 -13.04 12.93 -1.91
CA LEU A 130 -11.75 12.54 -2.47
C LEU A 130 -10.58 13.08 -1.65
N VAL A 131 -10.60 14.37 -1.29
CA VAL A 131 -9.54 15.00 -0.48
C VAL A 131 -9.48 14.36 0.91
N SER A 132 -10.63 14.20 1.58
CA SER A 132 -10.71 13.60 2.91
C SER A 132 -10.23 12.14 2.92
N ALA A 133 -10.70 11.32 1.97
CA ALA A 133 -10.26 9.93 1.86
C ALA A 133 -8.77 9.84 1.51
N GLY A 134 -8.30 10.67 0.57
CA GLY A 134 -6.90 10.75 0.19
C GLY A 134 -5.98 11.14 1.34
N ALA A 135 -6.40 12.10 2.17
CA ALA A 135 -5.67 12.49 3.37
C ALA A 135 -5.52 11.32 4.36
N VAL A 136 -6.61 10.60 4.67
CA VAL A 136 -6.56 9.45 5.59
C VAL A 136 -5.69 8.33 5.04
N VAL A 137 -5.86 7.98 3.76
CA VAL A 137 -5.06 6.93 3.10
C VAL A 137 -3.58 7.34 3.05
N GLY A 138 -3.29 8.58 2.68
CA GLY A 138 -1.93 9.11 2.60
C GLY A 138 -1.23 9.12 3.97
N VAL A 139 -1.91 9.56 5.02
CA VAL A 139 -1.41 9.45 6.40
C VAL A 139 -1.20 7.99 6.79
N GLY A 140 -2.12 7.09 6.43
CA GLY A 140 -1.96 5.65 6.63
C GLY A 140 -0.72 5.07 5.93
N TYR A 141 -0.39 5.56 4.73
CA TYR A 141 0.85 5.17 4.05
C TYR A 141 2.09 5.68 4.79
N VAL A 142 2.11 6.95 5.20
CA VAL A 142 3.24 7.52 5.96
C VAL A 142 3.45 6.76 7.28
N LEU A 143 2.38 6.51 8.03
CA LEU A 143 2.45 5.76 9.28
C LEU A 143 2.92 4.32 9.08
N MET A 144 2.52 3.65 7.99
CA MET A 144 3.07 2.34 7.65
C MET A 144 4.58 2.42 7.42
N GLY A 145 5.07 3.43 6.70
CA GLY A 145 6.50 3.64 6.50
C GLY A 145 7.29 3.84 7.80
N GLN A 146 6.72 4.59 8.76
CA GLN A 146 7.28 4.77 10.10
C GLN A 146 7.24 3.48 10.92
N LEU A 147 6.15 2.72 10.82
CA LEU A 147 6.00 1.46 11.52
C LEU A 147 7.02 0.43 11.02
N LEU A 148 7.20 0.30 9.71
CA LEU A 148 8.27 -0.51 9.12
C LEU A 148 9.66 -0.07 9.61
N ALA A 149 9.84 1.21 9.95
CA ALA A 149 11.08 1.70 10.53
C ALA A 149 11.36 1.12 11.93
N ALA A 150 10.32 0.92 12.73
CA ALA A 150 10.42 0.32 14.06
C ALA A 150 10.69 -1.20 14.02
N TYR A 151 10.54 -1.84 12.86
CA TYR A 151 10.82 -3.27 12.64
C TYR A 151 12.08 -3.50 11.79
N ASP A 152 12.99 -2.52 11.72
CA ASP A 152 14.27 -2.62 11.01
C ASP A 152 14.19 -3.04 9.53
N ILE A 153 13.05 -2.82 8.88
CA ILE A 153 12.86 -3.08 7.45
C ILE A 153 13.77 -2.17 6.61
N ARG A 154 14.17 -2.51 5.40
CA ARG A 154 15.13 -1.69 4.62
C ARG A 154 14.60 -0.27 4.36
N ALA A 155 15.48 0.73 4.39
CA ALA A 155 15.09 2.14 4.22
C ALA A 155 14.36 2.41 2.90
N VAL A 156 14.79 1.81 1.80
CA VAL A 156 14.14 1.96 0.47
C VAL A 156 12.68 1.51 0.47
N ASP A 157 12.35 0.49 1.26
CA ASP A 157 10.99 -0.03 1.39
C ASP A 157 10.11 0.88 2.26
N ARG A 158 10.71 1.50 3.29
CA ARG A 158 10.04 2.53 4.11
C ARG A 158 9.72 3.77 3.28
N TYR A 159 10.68 4.23 2.47
CA TYR A 159 10.53 5.42 1.65
C TYR A 159 9.49 5.25 0.54
N ALA A 160 9.29 4.04 0.02
CA ALA A 160 8.18 3.75 -0.88
C ALA A 160 6.81 4.08 -0.27
N PHE A 161 6.63 3.82 1.02
CA PHE A 161 5.42 4.15 1.76
C PHE A 161 5.34 5.63 2.14
N ILE A 162 6.43 6.22 2.66
CA ILE A 162 6.45 7.64 3.03
C ILE A 162 6.22 8.53 1.80
N GLY A 163 6.99 8.29 0.73
CA GLY A 163 6.86 9.00 -0.54
C GLY A 163 5.49 8.77 -1.18
N GLY A 164 4.97 7.54 -1.12
CA GLY A 164 3.63 7.21 -1.62
C GLY A 164 2.51 7.93 -0.86
N GLY A 165 2.61 8.01 0.47
CA GLY A 165 1.66 8.73 1.28
C GLY A 165 1.67 10.24 0.99
N ALA A 166 2.86 10.83 0.92
CA ALA A 166 3.02 12.23 0.52
C ALA A 166 2.46 12.49 -0.90
N TRP A 167 2.74 11.59 -1.83
CA TRP A 167 2.24 11.65 -3.20
C TRP A 167 0.71 11.57 -3.28
N ILE A 168 0.09 10.63 -2.56
CA ILE A 168 -1.38 10.50 -2.47
C ILE A 168 -2.00 11.79 -1.94
N MET A 169 -1.47 12.34 -0.85
CA MET A 169 -2.00 13.60 -0.28
C MET A 169 -1.86 14.77 -1.26
N ALA A 170 -0.70 14.89 -1.92
CA ALA A 170 -0.46 15.94 -2.91
C ALA A 170 -1.42 15.82 -4.10
N LEU A 171 -1.60 14.61 -4.65
CA LEU A 171 -2.55 14.36 -5.73
C LEU A 171 -3.98 14.68 -5.31
N SER A 172 -4.41 14.17 -4.15
CA SER A 172 -5.76 14.40 -3.65
C SER A 172 -6.04 15.89 -3.42
N ALA A 173 -5.06 16.65 -2.96
CA ALA A 173 -5.18 18.10 -2.80
C ALA A 173 -5.17 18.85 -4.14
N ALA A 174 -4.38 18.42 -5.13
CA ALA A 174 -4.19 19.14 -6.38
C ALA A 174 -5.29 18.87 -7.42
N ILE A 175 -5.73 17.61 -7.56
CA ILE A 175 -6.68 17.17 -8.60
C ILE A 175 -7.95 18.04 -8.68
N PRO A 176 -8.61 18.41 -7.56
CA PRO A 176 -9.83 19.24 -7.59
C PRO A 176 -9.66 20.61 -8.28
N TYR A 177 -8.42 21.11 -8.39
CA TYR A 177 -8.12 22.43 -8.95
C TYR A 177 -7.63 22.37 -10.40
N VAL A 178 -7.63 21.19 -11.03
CA VAL A 178 -7.20 21.02 -12.42
C VAL A 178 -8.43 20.89 -13.32
N PRO A 179 -8.78 21.91 -14.14
CA PRO A 179 -9.99 21.89 -14.95
C PRO A 179 -10.08 20.71 -15.92
N LEU A 180 -8.93 20.25 -16.44
CA LEU A 180 -8.85 19.09 -17.34
C LEU A 180 -9.33 17.79 -16.68
N LEU A 181 -9.30 17.71 -15.34
CA LEU A 181 -9.66 16.51 -14.58
C LEU A 181 -11.09 16.58 -14.02
N GLU A 182 -11.86 17.62 -14.33
CA GLU A 182 -13.20 17.78 -13.82
C GLU A 182 -14.12 16.63 -14.25
N GLY A 183 -14.73 15.97 -13.26
CA GLY A 183 -15.53 14.76 -13.44
C GLY A 183 -14.72 13.50 -13.74
N TRP A 184 -13.39 13.54 -13.67
CA TRP A 184 -12.48 12.38 -13.82
C TRP A 184 -11.53 12.25 -12.61
N GLU A 185 -11.87 12.86 -11.49
CA GLU A 185 -10.99 13.03 -10.34
C GLU A 185 -10.55 11.70 -9.73
N TYR A 186 -11.45 10.71 -9.62
CA TYR A 186 -11.11 9.38 -9.11
C TYR A 186 -10.22 8.63 -10.10
N ALA A 187 -10.53 8.67 -11.39
CA ALA A 187 -9.68 8.02 -12.40
C ALA A 187 -8.26 8.64 -12.41
N ALA A 188 -8.15 9.96 -12.30
CA ALA A 188 -6.88 10.66 -12.22
C ALA A 188 -6.09 10.28 -10.96
N LEU A 189 -6.76 10.21 -9.80
CA LEU A 189 -6.13 9.78 -8.55
C LEU A 189 -5.65 8.33 -8.66
N GLY A 190 -6.49 7.42 -9.19
CA GLY A 190 -6.15 6.03 -9.43
C GLY A 190 -4.94 5.86 -10.35
N ALA A 191 -4.90 6.61 -11.46
CA ALA A 191 -3.76 6.62 -12.37
C ALA A 191 -2.49 7.14 -11.67
N GLY A 192 -2.58 8.22 -10.90
CA GLY A 192 -1.46 8.76 -10.13
C GLY A 192 -0.91 7.79 -9.09
N ILE A 193 -1.78 7.05 -8.39
CA ILE A 193 -1.37 5.99 -7.46
C ILE A 193 -0.72 4.82 -8.22
N ALA A 194 -1.30 4.41 -9.34
CA ALA A 194 -0.75 3.35 -10.17
C ALA A 194 0.65 3.71 -10.70
N LEU A 195 0.89 4.97 -11.05
CA LEU A 195 2.20 5.48 -11.47
C LEU A 195 3.22 5.40 -10.33
N HIS A 196 2.87 5.85 -9.11
CA HIS A 196 3.75 5.73 -7.95
C HIS A 196 4.10 4.26 -7.65
N HIS A 197 3.10 3.39 -7.65
CA HIS A 197 3.30 1.96 -7.39
C HIS A 197 4.16 1.29 -8.49
N SER A 198 3.95 1.64 -9.76
CA SER A 198 4.75 1.12 -10.87
C SER A 198 6.19 1.63 -10.82
N GLY A 199 6.39 2.91 -10.48
CA GLY A 199 7.71 3.50 -10.27
C GLY A 199 8.43 2.84 -9.09
N THR A 200 7.72 2.63 -7.98
CA THR A 200 8.23 1.91 -6.81
C THR A 200 8.64 0.48 -7.17
N TYR A 201 7.81 -0.24 -7.91
CA TYR A 201 8.16 -1.55 -8.43
C TYR A 201 9.45 -1.51 -9.25
N ALA A 202 9.57 -0.57 -10.19
CA ALA A 202 10.72 -0.47 -11.08
C ALA A 202 12.02 -0.10 -10.35
N VAL A 203 11.93 0.66 -9.26
CA VAL A 203 13.07 0.98 -8.39
C VAL A 203 13.44 -0.23 -7.54
N LEU A 204 12.47 -0.81 -6.83
CA LEU A 204 12.73 -1.91 -5.89
C LEU A 204 13.09 -3.22 -6.58
N SER A 205 12.66 -3.46 -7.83
CA SER A 205 13.03 -4.66 -8.59
C SER A 205 14.49 -4.68 -9.05
N ARG A 206 15.23 -3.58 -8.85
CA ARG A 206 16.65 -3.44 -9.20
C ARG A 206 17.59 -3.69 -8.01
N TYR A 207 17.03 -3.84 -6.81
CA TYR A 207 17.73 -4.22 -5.59
C TYR A 207 17.57 -5.72 -5.34
#